data_AF-A0A7L3C0J7-F1
#
_entry.id   AF-A0A7L3C0J7-F1
#
_cell.length_a   1.000
_cell.length_b   1.000
_cell.length_c   1.000
_cell.angle_alpha   90.00
_cell.angle_beta   90.00
_cell.angle_gamma   90.00
#
_symmetry.space_group_name_H-M   'P 1'
#
loop_
_entity.id
_entity.type
_entity.pdbx_description
1 polymer ?
#
loop_
_entity_poly.entity_id
_entity_poly.type
_entity_poly.pdbx_seq_one_letter_code
_entity_poly.pdbx_strand_id
1 'polypeptide(L)'
;MRPFLLLSKQSRALIAHCLQSSESSPPHTLPKLYINRHLAWEHRANPALDPSCRNTVFTQVRQHRGCMGLLLLCRWPLSYSQWWECEFITEGIIDNGGGFRDSLSDVSEELCPSSGDVPVPLPFFVRTSNQGNSSSDTRDMYVPNPSCKDFPKYEWIGQLMGAALRSKEFLILALPALVWKQLAGEEVSWSKDFAAVDSELVKLLEVLEGLDREAFEFMFGRELTYTTVLSDQHVVELIPNGGSTMVRYEDRKEFIRLVQKARLEESKEQIAAMRAGLLRVVPQPVLDLLTWQQLEKKVCGDPEITVTELRKFSK
;
A
#
# COMPACT_ATOMS: atom_id res chain seq x y z
N MET A 1 -11.20 11.80 -18.90
CA MET A 1 -10.21 12.88 -19.08
C MET A 1 -10.44 13.96 -18.01
N ARG A 2 -9.57 14.06 -16.99
CA ARG A 2 -9.64 15.19 -16.05
C ARG A 2 -9.08 16.47 -16.73
N PRO A 3 -9.68 17.66 -16.52
CA PRO A 3 -9.27 18.91 -17.17
C PRO A 3 -8.01 19.52 -16.51
N PHE A 4 -6.84 18.88 -16.71
CA PHE A 4 -5.62 19.19 -15.96
C PHE A 4 -4.72 20.25 -16.57
N LEU A 5 -4.83 20.50 -17.88
CA LEU A 5 -3.85 21.31 -18.61
C LEU A 5 -3.86 22.79 -18.21
N LEU A 6 -5.02 23.33 -17.78
CA LEU A 6 -5.14 24.72 -17.30
C LEU A 6 -4.74 24.86 -15.82
N LEU A 7 -4.97 23.83 -14.99
CA LEU A 7 -4.63 23.85 -13.57
C LEU A 7 -3.17 23.47 -13.30
N SER A 8 -2.46 22.84 -14.23
CA SER A 8 -1.06 22.38 -14.06
C SER A 8 -0.10 23.46 -13.50
N LYS A 9 -0.21 24.71 -13.96
CA LYS A 9 0.65 25.82 -13.48
C LYS A 9 0.26 26.35 -12.10
N GLN A 10 -0.99 26.17 -11.68
CA GLN A 10 -1.53 26.66 -10.40
C GLN A 10 -1.77 25.52 -9.39
N SER A 11 -1.69 24.26 -9.79
CA SER A 11 -2.05 23.09 -8.98
C SER A 11 -1.22 23.02 -7.70
N ARG A 12 0.07 23.31 -7.79
CA ARG A 12 0.95 23.36 -6.61
C ARG A 12 0.52 24.43 -5.61
N ALA A 13 0.15 25.62 -6.08
CA ALA A 13 -0.32 26.70 -5.23
C ALA A 13 -1.68 26.38 -4.61
N LEU A 14 -2.59 25.78 -5.39
CA LEU A 14 -3.90 25.34 -4.91
C LEU A 14 -3.78 24.21 -3.87
N ILE A 15 -2.92 23.22 -4.11
CA ILE A 15 -2.63 22.15 -3.16
C ILE A 15 -2.08 22.75 -1.86
N ALA A 16 -1.08 23.64 -1.93
CA ALA A 16 -0.51 24.28 -0.76
C ALA A 16 -1.57 25.08 0.01
N HIS A 17 -2.39 25.86 -0.69
CA HIS A 17 -3.49 26.62 -0.10
C HIS A 17 -4.54 25.72 0.56
N CYS A 18 -4.98 24.65 -0.08
CA CYS A 18 -5.95 23.71 0.48
C CYS A 18 -5.40 22.97 1.72
N LEU A 19 -4.12 22.63 1.71
CA LEU A 19 -3.47 22.06 2.89
C LEU A 19 -3.44 23.10 4.02
N GLN A 20 -2.94 24.31 3.75
CA GLN A 20 -2.87 25.39 4.73
C GLN A 20 -4.24 25.78 5.32
N SER A 21 -5.27 25.91 4.48
CA SER A 21 -6.61 26.29 4.92
C SER A 21 -7.33 25.21 5.72
N SER A 22 -6.89 23.95 5.60
CA SER A 22 -7.40 22.83 6.39
C SER A 22 -6.55 22.54 7.63
N GLU A 23 -5.56 23.38 7.94
CA GLU A 23 -4.70 23.19 9.10
C GLU A 23 -5.48 23.30 10.42
N SER A 24 -5.13 22.45 11.36
CA SER A 24 -5.55 22.53 12.76
C SER A 24 -4.36 22.86 13.66
N SER A 25 -4.65 23.43 14.82
CA SER A 25 -3.62 23.73 15.81
C SER A 25 -2.90 22.44 16.27
N PRO A 26 -1.57 22.45 16.38
CA PRO A 26 -0.84 21.33 16.95
C PRO A 26 -1.20 21.16 18.43
N PRO A 27 -1.11 19.93 18.96
CA PRO A 27 -1.39 19.64 20.36
C PRO A 27 -0.37 20.36 21.26
N HIS A 28 -0.82 20.81 22.43
CA HIS A 28 0.07 21.40 23.43
C HIS A 28 1.06 20.39 24.02
N THR A 29 0.73 19.10 23.98
CA THR A 29 1.56 18.01 24.50
C THR A 29 1.47 16.83 23.54
N LEU A 30 2.62 16.33 23.10
CA LEU A 30 2.68 15.14 22.25
C LEU A 30 2.39 13.88 23.08
N PRO A 31 1.74 12.86 22.49
CA PRO A 31 1.64 11.58 23.15
C PRO A 31 3.03 10.95 23.23
N LYS A 32 3.39 10.52 24.43
CA LYS A 32 4.64 9.80 24.69
C LYS A 32 4.40 8.30 24.59
N LEU A 33 5.04 7.68 23.62
CA LEU A 33 4.98 6.25 23.34
C LEU A 33 6.17 5.53 23.97
N TYR A 34 5.88 4.35 24.51
CA TYR A 34 6.88 3.42 25.01
C TYR A 34 6.81 2.18 24.11
N ILE A 35 7.79 2.03 23.23
CA ILE A 35 7.79 0.98 22.20
C ILE A 35 8.80 -0.09 22.58
N ASN A 36 8.36 -1.34 22.62
CA ASN A 36 9.24 -2.48 22.82
C ASN A 36 9.59 -3.09 21.45
N ARG A 37 10.76 -2.74 20.93
CA ARG A 37 11.29 -3.26 19.67
C ARG A 37 11.74 -4.71 19.75
N HIS A 38 12.17 -5.16 20.93
CA HIS A 38 12.55 -6.56 21.11
C HIS A 38 11.36 -7.50 20.84
N LEU A 39 10.19 -7.17 21.38
CA LEU A 39 8.95 -7.92 21.10
C LEU A 39 8.55 -7.86 19.63
N ALA A 40 8.73 -6.71 18.98
CA ALA A 40 8.46 -6.56 17.55
C ALA A 40 9.43 -7.40 16.69
N TRP A 41 10.70 -7.44 17.08
CA TRP A 41 11.73 -8.27 16.43
C TRP A 41 11.44 -9.77 16.59
N GLU A 42 11.06 -10.21 17.79
CA GLU A 42 10.62 -11.60 18.03
C GLU A 42 9.39 -11.97 17.20
N HIS A 43 8.40 -11.08 17.13
CA HIS A 43 7.21 -11.26 16.29
C HIS A 43 7.59 -11.35 14.80
N ARG A 44 8.49 -10.48 14.33
CA ARG A 44 8.95 -10.49 12.94
C ARG A 44 9.67 -11.79 12.56
N ALA A 45 10.41 -12.38 13.49
CA ALA A 45 11.08 -13.66 13.26
C ALA A 45 10.09 -14.82 13.08
N ASN A 46 8.94 -14.79 13.78
CA ASN A 46 7.89 -15.79 13.62
C ASN A 46 6.48 -15.21 13.87
N PRO A 47 5.86 -14.57 12.85
CA PRO A 47 4.57 -13.91 13.01
C PRO A 47 3.42 -14.85 13.39
N ALA A 48 3.58 -16.16 13.14
CA ALA A 48 2.56 -17.16 13.43
C ALA A 48 2.34 -17.38 14.94
N LEU A 49 3.29 -17.00 15.79
CA LEU A 49 3.18 -17.14 17.25
C LEU A 49 2.24 -16.12 17.90
N ASP A 50 2.01 -14.98 17.25
CA ASP A 50 1.07 -13.95 17.70
C ASP A 50 0.16 -13.50 16.54
N PRO A 51 -0.92 -14.25 16.25
CA PRO A 51 -1.88 -13.87 15.20
C PRO A 51 -2.54 -12.50 15.44
N SER A 52 -2.55 -12.01 16.69
CA SER A 52 -3.11 -10.70 17.00
C SER A 52 -2.20 -9.53 16.60
N CYS A 53 -0.93 -9.82 16.28
CA CYS A 53 0.10 -8.85 15.94
C CYS A 53 0.26 -7.75 16.99
N ARG A 54 -0.01 -8.02 18.27
CA ARG A 54 -0.01 -7.01 19.35
C ARG A 54 1.39 -6.47 19.64
N ASN A 55 2.40 -7.28 19.36
CA ASN A 55 3.79 -6.98 19.65
C ASN A 55 4.49 -6.17 18.54
N THR A 56 3.86 -5.96 17.39
CA THR A 56 4.42 -5.14 16.32
C THR A 56 4.48 -3.67 16.72
N VAL A 57 5.46 -2.93 16.22
CA VAL A 57 5.57 -1.48 16.40
C VAL A 57 4.31 -0.80 15.90
N PHE A 58 3.79 -1.22 14.74
CA PHE A 58 2.51 -0.75 14.18
C PHE A 58 1.37 -0.82 15.21
N THR A 59 1.19 -1.96 15.85
CA THR A 59 0.09 -2.15 16.80
C THR A 59 0.35 -1.42 18.11
N GLN A 60 1.58 -1.41 18.60
CA GLN A 60 1.99 -0.66 19.80
C GLN A 60 1.72 0.85 19.64
N VAL A 61 2.06 1.43 18.48
CA VAL A 61 1.79 2.84 18.16
C VAL A 61 0.28 3.09 18.06
N ARG A 62 -0.44 2.25 17.31
CA ARG A 62 -1.88 2.42 17.08
C ARG A 62 -2.70 2.32 18.37
N GLN A 63 -2.42 1.33 19.22
CA GLN A 63 -3.21 1.05 20.43
C GLN A 63 -2.98 2.10 21.52
N HIS A 64 -1.95 2.93 21.40
CA HIS A 64 -1.76 4.03 22.32
C HIS A 64 -2.94 5.01 22.24
N ARG A 65 -3.61 5.23 23.38
CA ARG A 65 -4.83 6.05 23.48
C ARG A 65 -4.66 7.45 22.89
N GLY A 66 -3.47 8.03 23.01
CA GLY A 66 -3.12 9.30 22.39
C GLY A 66 -3.15 9.24 20.86
N CYS A 67 -2.54 8.23 20.24
CA CYS A 67 -2.40 8.13 18.78
C CYS A 67 -3.72 7.85 18.04
N MET A 68 -4.67 7.14 18.67
CA MET A 68 -5.98 6.87 18.07
C MET A 68 -6.78 8.15 17.76
N GLY A 69 -6.69 9.16 18.62
CA GLY A 69 -7.35 10.45 18.44
C GLY A 69 -6.48 11.50 17.72
N LEU A 70 -5.17 11.42 17.90
CA LEU A 70 -4.22 12.41 17.40
C LEU A 70 -4.08 12.39 15.88
N LEU A 71 -4.02 11.21 15.25
CA LEU A 71 -3.83 11.10 13.80
C LEU A 71 -5.07 11.56 13.00
N LEU A 72 -6.24 11.58 13.63
CA LEU A 72 -7.44 12.26 13.10
C LEU A 72 -7.27 13.79 13.05
N LEU A 73 -6.36 14.33 13.85
CA LEU A 73 -6.07 15.76 14.01
C LEU A 73 -4.72 16.18 13.39
N CYS A 74 -3.95 15.28 12.79
CA CYS A 74 -2.65 15.55 12.16
C CYS A 74 -2.75 16.39 10.87
N ARG A 75 -3.65 17.37 10.84
CA ARG A 75 -3.68 18.45 9.86
C ARG A 75 -2.81 19.61 10.34
N TRP A 76 -1.63 19.34 10.87
CA TRP A 76 -0.79 20.39 11.45
C TRP A 76 0.02 21.16 10.40
N PRO A 77 0.57 22.33 10.77
CA PRO A 77 1.46 23.09 9.89
C PRO A 77 2.73 22.29 9.53
N LEU A 78 3.32 22.60 8.38
CA LEU A 78 4.53 21.93 7.87
C LEU A 78 5.75 22.04 8.82
N SER A 79 5.77 23.02 9.72
CA SER A 79 6.80 23.17 10.75
C SER A 79 6.71 22.12 11.85
N TYR A 80 5.58 21.42 11.98
CA TYR A 80 5.33 20.41 12.99
C TYR A 80 5.44 19.01 12.38
N SER A 81 6.64 18.44 12.41
CA SER A 81 6.93 17.14 11.78
C SER A 81 6.88 15.96 12.75
N GLN A 82 6.87 16.20 14.06
CA GLN A 82 6.85 15.12 15.05
C GLN A 82 5.43 14.74 15.42
N TRP A 83 5.03 13.48 15.22
CA TRP A 83 3.66 13.03 15.50
C TRP A 83 3.49 12.45 16.90
N TRP A 84 4.56 11.92 17.48
CA TRP A 84 4.59 11.42 18.85
C TRP A 84 6.00 11.53 19.40
N GLU A 85 6.14 11.48 20.72
CA GLU A 85 7.42 11.22 21.37
C GLU A 85 7.59 9.71 21.51
N CYS A 86 8.80 9.19 21.27
CA CYS A 86 9.05 7.76 21.33
C CYS A 86 10.23 7.48 22.26
N GLU A 87 10.00 6.59 23.22
CA GLU A 87 11.01 6.00 24.09
C GLU A 87 11.04 4.49 23.86
N PHE A 88 12.15 3.97 23.35
CA PHE A 88 12.31 2.53 23.16
C PHE A 88 12.66 1.87 24.48
N ILE A 89 11.79 0.96 24.91
CA ILE A 89 11.95 0.20 26.14
C ILE A 89 13.26 -0.58 26.04
N THR A 90 14.15 -0.44 27.03
CA THR A 90 15.49 -1.04 27.13
C THR A 90 16.61 -0.51 26.23
N GLU A 91 16.35 0.42 25.29
CA GLU A 91 17.40 0.90 24.37
C GLU A 91 18.10 2.20 24.83
N GLY A 92 17.67 2.83 25.93
CA GLY A 92 18.38 3.95 26.56
C GLY A 92 18.54 5.22 25.70
N ILE A 93 17.73 5.38 24.65
CA ILE A 93 17.81 6.51 23.71
C ILE A 93 17.17 7.77 24.33
N ILE A 94 17.92 8.88 24.34
CA ILE A 94 17.53 10.18 24.93
C ILE A 94 17.08 11.20 23.87
N ASP A 95 17.26 10.90 22.57
CA ASP A 95 16.89 11.80 21.48
C ASP A 95 15.42 11.61 21.03
N ASN A 96 14.59 12.59 21.38
CA ASN A 96 13.15 12.59 21.10
C ASN A 96 12.81 12.70 19.60
N GLY A 97 13.70 13.28 18.77
CA GLY A 97 13.48 13.44 17.34
C GLY A 97 13.87 12.20 16.52
N GLY A 98 14.91 11.48 16.95
CA GLY A 98 15.32 10.21 16.37
C GLY A 98 14.27 9.12 16.60
N GLY A 99 13.78 8.98 17.84
CA GLY A 99 12.86 7.90 18.19
C GLY A 99 11.56 7.89 17.37
N PHE A 100 10.99 9.05 17.05
CA PHE A 100 9.81 9.14 16.19
C PHE A 100 10.10 8.60 14.77
N ARG A 101 11.15 9.10 14.11
CA ARG A 101 11.51 8.66 12.75
C ARG A 101 11.87 7.19 12.70
N ASP A 102 12.59 6.71 13.70
CA ASP A 102 12.96 5.30 13.74
C ASP A 102 11.71 4.43 13.95
N SER A 103 10.75 4.84 14.79
CA SER A 103 9.49 4.12 14.95
C SER A 103 8.62 4.14 13.69
N LEU A 104 8.60 5.24 12.93
CA LEU A 104 7.92 5.32 11.63
C LEU A 104 8.60 4.44 10.57
N SER A 105 9.93 4.32 10.64
CA SER A 105 10.71 3.42 9.80
C SER A 105 10.41 1.96 10.13
N ASP A 106 10.32 1.61 11.42
CA ASP A 106 9.90 0.27 11.85
C ASP A 106 8.48 -0.05 11.35
N VAL A 107 7.54 0.89 11.45
CA VAL A 107 6.18 0.74 10.90
C VAL A 107 6.21 0.50 9.40
N SER A 108 7.04 1.24 8.66
CA SER A 108 7.21 1.06 7.21
C SER A 108 7.71 -0.35 6.89
N GLU A 109 8.75 -0.80 7.60
CA GLU A 109 9.37 -2.11 7.43
C GLU A 109 8.47 -3.28 7.87
N GLU A 110 7.56 -3.06 8.83
CA GLU A 110 6.54 -4.05 9.19
C GLU A 110 5.40 -4.14 8.16
N LEU A 111 5.05 -3.03 7.50
CA LEU A 111 4.00 -3.00 6.47
C LEU A 111 4.49 -3.56 5.13
N CYS A 112 5.69 -3.16 4.71
CA CYS A 112 6.33 -3.55 3.46
C CYS A 112 7.80 -3.90 3.73
N PRO A 113 8.11 -5.13 4.18
CA PRO A 113 9.49 -5.54 4.44
C PRO A 113 10.38 -5.34 3.21
N SER A 114 11.56 -4.75 3.42
CA SER A 114 12.52 -4.46 2.34
C SER A 114 13.21 -5.72 1.80
N SER A 115 13.14 -6.83 2.52
CA SER A 115 13.74 -8.12 2.14
C SER A 115 12.65 -9.16 1.85
N GLY A 116 12.74 -9.79 0.67
CA GLY A 116 11.85 -10.87 0.24
C GLY A 116 11.93 -12.15 1.09
N ASP A 117 13.06 -12.38 1.79
CA ASP A 117 13.29 -13.61 2.57
C ASP A 117 12.70 -13.57 3.98
N VAL A 118 12.24 -12.41 4.43
CA VAL A 118 11.68 -12.24 5.78
C VAL A 118 10.18 -12.51 5.77
N PRO A 119 9.57 -13.15 6.79
CA PRO A 119 8.12 -13.24 6.89
C PRO A 119 7.46 -11.85 6.88
N VAL A 120 6.27 -11.72 6.28
CA VAL A 120 5.48 -10.49 6.38
C VAL A 120 4.86 -10.43 7.79
N PRO A 121 5.20 -9.44 8.64
CA PRO A 121 4.82 -9.47 10.05
C PRO A 121 3.38 -8.98 10.29
N LEU A 122 2.78 -8.27 9.33
CA LEU A 122 1.43 -7.73 9.43
C LEU A 122 0.52 -8.30 8.32
N PRO A 123 -0.75 -8.61 8.62
CA PRO A 123 -1.65 -9.25 7.65
C PRO A 123 -2.27 -8.26 6.64
N PHE A 124 -1.86 -6.99 6.64
CA PHE A 124 -2.51 -5.94 5.83
C PHE A 124 -2.04 -5.93 4.38
N PHE A 125 -0.82 -6.38 4.13
CA PHE A 125 -0.28 -6.44 2.79
C PHE A 125 0.24 -7.85 2.52
N VAL A 126 0.12 -8.27 1.27
CA VAL A 126 0.72 -9.51 0.76
C VAL A 126 1.67 -9.14 -0.36
N ARG A 127 2.64 -10.01 -0.56
CA ARG A 127 3.62 -9.91 -1.62
C ARG A 127 2.92 -10.05 -2.96
N THR A 128 3.40 -9.33 -3.97
CA THR A 128 2.94 -9.55 -5.35
C THR A 128 3.34 -10.94 -5.83
N SER A 129 2.59 -11.51 -6.77
CA SER A 129 2.93 -12.80 -7.41
C SER A 129 4.30 -12.77 -8.10
N ASN A 130 4.80 -11.58 -8.45
CA ASN A 130 6.10 -11.40 -9.10
C ASN A 130 7.31 -11.73 -8.21
N GLN A 131 7.17 -11.90 -6.88
CA GLN A 131 8.33 -12.11 -5.99
C GLN A 131 9.20 -13.33 -6.32
N GLY A 132 8.62 -14.38 -6.90
CA GLY A 132 9.36 -15.57 -7.33
C GLY A 132 10.28 -15.35 -8.54
N ASN A 133 10.03 -14.35 -9.39
CA ASN A 133 10.68 -14.22 -10.69
C ASN A 133 12.00 -13.44 -10.62
N SER A 134 13.11 -14.05 -11.07
CA SER A 134 14.47 -13.49 -11.00
C SER A 134 14.76 -12.30 -11.91
N SER A 135 13.78 -11.85 -12.67
CA SER A 135 13.95 -10.91 -13.78
C SER A 135 13.16 -9.60 -13.63
N SER A 136 12.41 -9.39 -12.54
CA SER A 136 11.60 -8.17 -12.36
C SER A 136 12.14 -7.24 -11.28
N ASP A 137 12.36 -5.96 -11.65
CA ASP A 137 12.62 -4.84 -10.73
C ASP A 137 11.46 -4.59 -9.72
N THR A 138 10.34 -5.31 -9.86
CA THR A 138 9.14 -5.21 -9.01
C THR A 138 9.07 -6.32 -7.95
N ARG A 139 10.19 -7.00 -7.66
CA ARG A 139 10.22 -8.09 -6.68
C ARG A 139 9.70 -7.61 -5.33
N ASP A 140 10.15 -6.49 -4.81
CA ASP A 140 9.83 -6.14 -3.42
C ASP A 140 8.55 -5.31 -3.24
N MET A 141 7.55 -5.53 -4.11
CA MET A 141 6.26 -4.83 -4.04
C MET A 141 5.18 -5.62 -3.30
N TYR A 142 4.22 -4.88 -2.77
CA TYR A 142 3.13 -5.37 -1.93
C TYR A 142 1.79 -4.85 -2.41
N VAL A 143 0.74 -5.66 -2.27
CA VAL A 143 -0.65 -5.28 -2.52
C VAL A 143 -1.49 -5.52 -1.26
N PRO A 144 -2.58 -4.77 -1.03
CA PRO A 144 -3.41 -5.00 0.16
C PRO A 144 -3.97 -6.42 0.15
N ASN A 145 -3.96 -7.08 1.30
CA ASN A 145 -4.48 -8.44 1.46
C ASN A 145 -6.01 -8.48 1.31
N PRO A 146 -6.57 -9.11 0.25
CA PRO A 146 -8.02 -9.15 0.04
C PRO A 146 -8.79 -9.89 1.14
N SER A 147 -8.16 -10.85 1.84
CA SER A 147 -8.76 -11.56 2.99
C SER A 147 -8.72 -10.78 4.30
N CYS A 148 -7.88 -9.75 4.44
CA CYS A 148 -7.81 -8.98 5.67
C CYS A 148 -8.96 -7.97 5.72
N LYS A 149 -9.91 -8.15 6.65
CA LYS A 149 -11.08 -7.29 6.84
C LYS A 149 -10.95 -6.31 8.01
N ASP A 150 -9.73 -6.08 8.48
CA ASP A 150 -9.45 -5.07 9.51
C ASP A 150 -9.40 -3.66 8.90
N PHE A 151 -10.55 -3.21 8.40
CA PHE A 151 -10.70 -1.90 7.77
C PHE A 151 -10.27 -0.74 8.67
N PRO A 152 -10.52 -0.75 10.01
CA PRO A 152 -9.97 0.28 10.89
C PRO A 152 -8.45 0.37 10.85
N LYS A 153 -7.73 -0.75 10.65
CA LYS A 153 -6.26 -0.75 10.47
C LYS A 153 -5.83 -0.17 9.13
N TYR A 154 -6.54 -0.49 8.05
CA TYR A 154 -6.35 0.16 6.75
C TYR A 154 -6.64 1.67 6.78
N GLU A 155 -7.72 2.11 7.44
CA GLU A 155 -8.00 3.54 7.63
C GLU A 155 -6.88 4.26 8.34
N TRP A 156 -6.20 3.61 9.26
CA TRP A 156 -5.09 4.22 9.99
C TRP A 156 -3.80 4.26 9.17
N ILE A 157 -3.52 3.23 8.36
CA ILE A 157 -2.47 3.30 7.34
C ILE A 157 -2.74 4.52 6.44
N GLY A 158 -3.98 4.69 5.98
CA GLY A 158 -4.40 5.87 5.23
C GLY A 158 -4.15 7.21 5.95
N GLN A 159 -4.40 7.28 7.26
CA GLN A 159 -4.10 8.46 8.07
C GLN A 159 -2.59 8.72 8.16
N LEU A 160 -1.76 7.69 8.34
CA LEU A 160 -0.30 7.81 8.32
C LEU A 160 0.20 8.33 6.96
N MET A 161 -0.35 7.82 5.85
CA MET A 161 -0.06 8.33 4.51
C MET A 161 -0.43 9.82 4.40
N GLY A 162 -1.57 10.22 4.94
CA GLY A 162 -1.99 11.62 4.96
C GLY A 162 -1.09 12.52 5.82
N ALA A 163 -0.63 12.01 6.97
CA ALA A 163 0.30 12.73 7.83
C ALA A 163 1.68 12.90 7.17
N ALA A 164 2.18 11.86 6.49
CA ALA A 164 3.39 11.92 5.68
C ALA A 164 3.25 12.99 4.57
N LEU A 165 2.15 12.96 3.81
CA LEU A 165 1.86 13.91 2.74
C LEU A 165 1.90 15.38 3.17
N ARG A 166 1.48 15.66 4.42
CA ARG A 166 1.43 17.02 5.00
C ARG A 166 2.71 17.46 5.69
N SER A 167 3.64 16.53 5.94
CA SER A 167 4.86 16.79 6.71
C SER A 167 6.10 16.63 5.82
N LYS A 168 7.28 16.57 6.45
CA LYS A 168 8.56 16.26 5.79
C LYS A 168 9.02 14.82 6.08
N GLU A 169 8.15 14.03 6.68
CA GLU A 169 8.42 12.67 7.13
C GLU A 169 7.79 11.70 6.14
N PHE A 170 8.42 10.53 5.97
CA PHE A 170 8.04 9.57 4.95
C PHE A 170 7.58 8.27 5.57
N LEU A 171 6.52 7.70 5.00
CA LEU A 171 6.06 6.34 5.26
C LEU A 171 6.44 5.51 4.02
N ILE A 172 7.48 4.70 4.14
CA ILE A 172 8.03 3.97 2.99
C ILE A 172 7.16 2.75 2.71
N LEU A 173 6.37 2.81 1.64
CA LEU A 173 5.51 1.71 1.20
C LEU A 173 5.88 1.31 -0.23
N ALA A 174 6.30 0.06 -0.41
CA ALA A 174 6.63 -0.50 -1.72
C ALA A 174 5.36 -1.04 -2.40
N LEU A 175 4.52 -0.15 -2.91
CA LEU A 175 3.24 -0.49 -3.56
C LEU A 175 3.33 -0.29 -5.08
N PRO A 176 2.71 -1.15 -5.90
CA PRO A 176 2.69 -0.97 -7.34
C PRO A 176 1.80 0.21 -7.75
N ALA A 177 2.03 0.75 -8.95
CA ALA A 177 1.23 1.84 -9.53
C ALA A 177 -0.27 1.56 -9.51
N LEU A 178 -0.68 0.28 -9.60
CA LEU A 178 -2.06 -0.16 -9.43
C LEU A 178 -2.69 0.41 -8.15
N VAL A 179 -2.03 0.26 -7.00
CA VAL A 179 -2.57 0.67 -5.69
C VAL A 179 -2.62 2.20 -5.59
N TRP A 180 -1.55 2.88 -6.01
CA TRP A 180 -1.47 4.34 -5.99
C TRP A 180 -2.52 4.99 -6.90
N LYS A 181 -2.75 4.43 -8.10
CA LYS A 181 -3.81 4.89 -9.01
C LYS A 181 -5.19 4.76 -8.39
N GLN A 182 -5.48 3.61 -7.76
CA GLN A 182 -6.77 3.43 -7.10
C GLN A 182 -6.97 4.41 -5.92
N LEU A 183 -5.93 4.68 -5.13
CA LEU A 183 -5.97 5.69 -4.05
C LEU A 183 -6.20 7.11 -4.59
N ALA A 184 -5.54 7.47 -5.70
CA ALA A 184 -5.70 8.75 -6.38
C ALA A 184 -7.02 8.89 -7.18
N GLY A 185 -7.79 7.80 -7.31
CA GLY A 185 -8.99 7.75 -8.14
C GLY A 185 -8.69 7.87 -9.64
N GLU A 186 -7.54 7.37 -10.07
CA GLU A 186 -7.15 7.23 -11.47
C GLU A 186 -7.55 5.85 -12.02
N GLU A 187 -7.78 5.77 -13.33
CA GLU A 187 -8.09 4.51 -13.99
C GLU A 187 -6.85 3.59 -14.03
N VAL A 188 -7.06 2.32 -13.71
CA VAL A 188 -6.05 1.27 -13.80
C VAL A 188 -6.17 0.53 -15.12
N SER A 189 -5.03 0.18 -15.71
CA SER A 189 -4.92 -0.58 -16.94
C SER A 189 -4.42 -1.98 -16.65
N TRP A 190 -5.14 -3.00 -17.15
CA TRP A 190 -4.72 -4.40 -17.02
C TRP A 190 -3.30 -4.63 -17.53
N SER A 191 -3.05 -4.34 -18.82
CA SER A 191 -1.77 -4.66 -19.46
C SER A 191 -0.59 -3.86 -18.93
N LYS A 192 -0.81 -2.64 -18.42
CA LYS A 192 0.26 -1.76 -17.93
C LYS A 192 0.50 -1.87 -16.43
N ASP A 193 -0.56 -1.84 -15.63
CA ASP A 193 -0.46 -1.68 -14.18
C ASP A 193 -0.49 -3.02 -13.45
N PHE A 194 -1.28 -3.97 -13.93
CA PHE A 194 -1.43 -5.27 -13.28
C PHE A 194 -0.21 -6.19 -13.50
N ALA A 195 0.57 -5.96 -14.56
CA ALA A 195 1.83 -6.69 -14.78
C ALA A 195 2.85 -6.51 -13.64
N ALA A 196 2.79 -5.39 -12.89
CA ALA A 196 3.61 -5.18 -11.70
C ALA A 196 3.16 -6.03 -10.49
N VAL A 197 1.93 -6.55 -10.51
CA VAL A 197 1.39 -7.47 -9.51
C VAL A 197 1.62 -8.92 -9.93
N ASP A 198 1.25 -9.26 -11.16
CA ASP A 198 1.30 -10.63 -11.67
C ASP A 198 1.54 -10.65 -13.19
N SER A 199 2.81 -10.57 -13.57
CA SER A 199 3.23 -10.55 -14.97
C SER A 199 2.94 -11.86 -15.70
N GLU A 200 2.99 -12.99 -14.99
CA GLU A 200 2.71 -14.31 -15.57
C GLU A 200 1.23 -14.49 -15.88
N LEU A 201 0.34 -14.03 -15.00
CA LEU A 201 -1.09 -14.03 -15.28
C LEU A 201 -1.45 -13.12 -16.47
N VAL A 202 -0.83 -11.94 -16.58
CA VAL A 202 -1.05 -11.06 -17.73
C VAL A 202 -0.67 -11.77 -19.03
N LYS A 203 0.53 -12.36 -19.10
CA LYS A 203 0.99 -13.11 -20.28
C LYS A 203 0.09 -14.32 -20.57
N LEU A 204 -0.34 -15.05 -19.54
CA LEU A 204 -1.22 -16.20 -19.69
C LEU A 204 -2.54 -15.82 -20.36
N LEU A 205 -3.17 -14.71 -19.94
CA LEU A 205 -4.42 -14.26 -20.54
C LEU A 205 -4.22 -13.71 -21.97
N GLU A 206 -3.08 -13.06 -22.26
CA GLU A 206 -2.73 -12.64 -23.62
C GLU A 206 -2.56 -13.83 -24.57
N VAL A 207 -1.88 -14.89 -24.12
CA VAL A 207 -1.78 -16.14 -24.86
C VAL A 207 -3.17 -16.73 -25.06
N LEU A 208 -3.97 -16.85 -23.99
CA LEU A 208 -5.31 -17.42 -24.05
C LEU A 208 -6.23 -16.71 -25.05
N GLU A 209 -6.12 -15.38 -25.17
CA GLU A 209 -6.89 -14.60 -26.12
C GLU A 209 -6.55 -14.93 -27.58
N GLY A 210 -5.25 -15.09 -27.87
CA GLY A 210 -4.68 -15.26 -29.21
C GLY A 210 -4.70 -16.69 -29.77
N LEU A 211 -5.07 -17.69 -28.97
CA LEU A 211 -5.08 -19.10 -29.41
C LEU A 211 -6.18 -19.38 -30.44
N ASP A 212 -5.87 -20.31 -31.34
CA ASP A 212 -6.87 -21.02 -32.14
C ASP A 212 -7.57 -22.10 -31.31
N ARG A 213 -8.60 -22.72 -31.90
CA ARG A 213 -9.44 -23.69 -31.18
C ARG A 213 -8.65 -24.94 -30.82
N GLU A 214 -7.88 -25.45 -31.78
CA GLU A 214 -7.11 -26.69 -31.65
C GLU A 214 -6.07 -26.58 -30.53
N ALA A 215 -5.32 -25.48 -30.49
CA ALA A 215 -4.33 -25.22 -29.44
C ALA A 215 -4.98 -24.97 -28.08
N PHE A 216 -6.13 -24.26 -28.03
CA PHE A 216 -6.89 -24.09 -26.78
C PHE A 216 -7.36 -25.43 -26.22
N GLU A 217 -7.98 -26.28 -27.04
CA GLU A 217 -8.50 -27.58 -26.61
C GLU A 217 -7.36 -28.49 -26.12
N PHE A 218 -6.20 -28.45 -26.79
CA PHE A 218 -5.02 -29.20 -26.40
C PHE A 218 -4.43 -28.74 -25.06
N MET A 219 -4.31 -27.43 -24.83
CA MET A 219 -3.64 -26.89 -23.63
C MET A 219 -4.56 -26.71 -22.42
N PHE A 220 -5.83 -26.33 -22.64
CA PHE A 220 -6.73 -25.85 -21.58
C PHE A 220 -8.06 -26.61 -21.50
N GLY A 221 -8.44 -27.36 -22.55
CA GLY A 221 -9.79 -27.89 -22.73
C GLY A 221 -10.30 -28.85 -21.64
N ARG A 222 -9.43 -29.31 -20.72
CA ARG A 222 -9.79 -30.19 -19.60
C ARG A 222 -9.34 -29.69 -18.22
N GLU A 223 -8.67 -28.54 -18.16
CA GLU A 223 -8.04 -28.05 -16.93
C GLU A 223 -8.57 -26.67 -16.53
N LEU A 224 -8.94 -25.82 -17.49
CA LEU A 224 -9.34 -24.45 -17.22
C LEU A 224 -10.78 -24.36 -16.73
N THR A 225 -10.95 -24.11 -15.43
CA THR A 225 -12.25 -23.85 -14.77
C THR A 225 -12.52 -22.36 -14.66
N TYR A 226 -13.77 -21.97 -14.35
CA TYR A 226 -14.11 -20.58 -14.00
C TYR A 226 -13.66 -20.23 -12.58
N THR A 227 -12.37 -20.34 -12.31
CA THR A 227 -11.74 -19.95 -11.05
C THR A 227 -10.50 -19.10 -11.32
N THR A 228 -10.06 -18.35 -10.31
CA THR A 228 -8.77 -17.64 -10.33
C THR A 228 -8.16 -17.62 -8.93
N VAL A 229 -6.85 -17.46 -8.86
CA VAL A 229 -6.09 -17.33 -7.61
C VAL A 229 -5.86 -15.84 -7.34
N LEU A 230 -6.27 -15.38 -6.16
CA LEU A 230 -6.05 -14.01 -5.69
C LEU A 230 -4.63 -13.82 -5.14
N SER A 231 -4.25 -12.57 -4.85
CA SER A 231 -2.88 -12.25 -4.39
C SER A 231 -2.54 -12.80 -3.00
N ASP A 232 -3.54 -13.23 -2.22
CA ASP A 232 -3.39 -13.92 -0.94
C ASP A 232 -3.44 -15.45 -1.07
N GLN A 233 -3.34 -15.96 -2.30
CA GLN A 233 -3.37 -17.38 -2.66
C GLN A 233 -4.73 -18.09 -2.49
N HIS A 234 -5.82 -17.36 -2.20
CA HIS A 234 -7.15 -17.96 -2.19
C HIS A 234 -7.69 -18.16 -3.61
N VAL A 235 -8.30 -19.32 -3.84
CA VAL A 235 -9.03 -19.61 -5.07
C VAL A 235 -10.45 -19.06 -4.93
N VAL A 236 -10.89 -18.29 -5.92
CA VAL A 236 -12.26 -17.79 -6.00
C VAL A 236 -12.95 -18.26 -7.28
N GLU A 237 -14.25 -18.51 -7.19
CA GLU A 237 -15.08 -18.81 -8.36
C GLU A 237 -15.51 -17.52 -9.07
N LEU A 238 -15.39 -17.49 -10.39
CA LEU A 238 -15.75 -16.35 -11.23
C LEU A 238 -17.25 -16.33 -11.57
N ILE A 239 -17.89 -17.49 -11.50
CA ILE A 239 -19.32 -17.72 -11.70
C ILE A 239 -19.79 -18.76 -10.65
N PRO A 240 -21.11 -18.88 -10.38
CA PRO A 240 -21.61 -19.94 -9.50
C PRO A 240 -21.23 -21.34 -9.99
N ASN A 241 -20.67 -22.18 -9.11
CA ASN A 241 -20.13 -23.50 -9.44
C ASN A 241 -18.98 -23.45 -10.46
N GLY A 242 -18.21 -22.36 -10.43
CA GLY A 242 -17.13 -22.11 -11.38
C GLY A 242 -16.03 -23.16 -11.33
N GLY A 243 -15.74 -23.74 -10.15
CA GLY A 243 -14.75 -24.80 -9.98
C GLY A 243 -15.11 -26.13 -10.65
N SER A 244 -16.39 -26.33 -10.96
CA SER A 244 -16.88 -27.53 -11.70
C SER A 244 -17.23 -27.24 -13.16
N THR A 245 -17.09 -25.98 -13.59
CA THR A 245 -17.49 -25.54 -14.93
C THR A 245 -16.24 -25.31 -15.78
N MET A 246 -16.11 -26.08 -16.86
CA MET A 246 -15.00 -25.94 -17.80
C MET A 246 -15.21 -24.73 -18.72
N VAL A 247 -14.14 -23.98 -18.95
CA VAL A 247 -14.11 -22.88 -19.91
C VAL A 247 -14.01 -23.46 -21.31
N ARG A 248 -14.96 -23.09 -22.18
CA ARG A 248 -14.93 -23.48 -23.59
C ARG A 248 -14.17 -22.44 -24.41
N TYR A 249 -13.69 -22.84 -25.59
CA TYR A 249 -12.99 -21.93 -26.50
C TYR A 249 -13.83 -20.69 -26.85
N GLU A 250 -15.13 -20.88 -27.02
CA GLU A 250 -16.08 -19.80 -27.34
C GLU A 250 -16.20 -18.78 -26.19
N ASP A 251 -16.06 -19.23 -24.95
CA ASP A 251 -16.27 -18.43 -23.74
C ASP A 251 -14.97 -17.81 -23.20
N ARG A 252 -13.82 -18.13 -23.79
CA ARG A 252 -12.50 -17.70 -23.28
C ARG A 252 -12.37 -16.19 -23.07
N LYS A 253 -12.99 -15.39 -23.94
CA LYS A 253 -12.98 -13.91 -23.82
C LYS A 253 -13.75 -13.43 -22.60
N GLU A 254 -14.88 -14.08 -22.30
CA GLU A 254 -15.65 -13.78 -21.10
C GLU A 254 -14.91 -14.24 -19.85
N PHE A 255 -14.29 -15.42 -19.89
CA PHE A 255 -13.41 -15.89 -18.81
C PHE A 255 -12.28 -14.88 -18.53
N ILE A 256 -11.56 -14.43 -19.57
CA ILE A 256 -10.51 -13.39 -19.44
C ILE A 256 -11.08 -12.14 -18.77
N ARG A 257 -12.22 -11.64 -19.24
CA ARG A 257 -12.87 -10.45 -18.66
C ARG A 257 -13.23 -10.64 -17.19
N LEU A 258 -13.71 -11.82 -16.80
CA LEU A 258 -14.04 -12.14 -15.41
C LEU A 258 -12.80 -12.21 -14.52
N VAL A 259 -11.72 -12.86 -14.98
CA VAL A 259 -10.43 -12.88 -14.27
C VAL A 259 -9.90 -11.46 -14.09
N GLN A 260 -9.86 -10.67 -15.15
CA GLN A 260 -9.38 -9.29 -15.11
C GLN A 260 -10.16 -8.46 -14.08
N LYS A 261 -11.49 -8.57 -14.10
CA LYS A 261 -12.34 -7.88 -13.12
C LYS A 261 -12.06 -8.35 -11.69
N ALA A 262 -12.05 -9.65 -11.45
CA ALA A 262 -11.83 -10.22 -10.11
C ALA A 262 -10.48 -9.78 -9.53
N ARG A 263 -9.41 -9.84 -10.33
CA ARG A 263 -8.05 -9.50 -9.88
C ARG A 263 -7.84 -7.98 -9.73
N LEU A 264 -8.44 -7.14 -10.57
CA LEU A 264 -8.35 -5.68 -10.42
C LEU A 264 -9.16 -5.15 -9.24
N GLU A 265 -10.26 -5.82 -8.88
CA GLU A 265 -11.17 -5.41 -7.80
C GLU A 265 -10.92 -6.14 -6.48
N GLU A 266 -9.96 -7.07 -6.41
CA GLU A 266 -9.78 -7.99 -5.27
C GLU A 266 -9.63 -7.28 -3.92
N SER A 267 -8.96 -6.12 -3.90
CA SER A 267 -8.63 -5.36 -2.69
C SER A 267 -9.36 -4.02 -2.60
N LYS A 268 -10.50 -3.89 -3.30
CA LYS A 268 -11.26 -2.63 -3.40
C LYS A 268 -11.72 -2.11 -2.04
N GLU A 269 -12.12 -2.99 -1.13
CA GLU A 269 -12.58 -2.59 0.21
C GLU A 269 -11.42 -2.08 1.08
N GLN A 270 -10.26 -2.75 1.03
CA GLN A 270 -9.05 -2.34 1.75
C GLN A 270 -8.55 -0.99 1.24
N ILE A 271 -8.54 -0.79 -0.09
CA ILE A 271 -8.15 0.48 -0.70
C ILE A 271 -9.16 1.58 -0.36
N ALA A 272 -10.47 1.28 -0.33
CA ALA A 272 -11.48 2.23 0.10
C ALA A 272 -11.28 2.66 1.57
N ALA A 273 -10.92 1.73 2.46
CA ALA A 273 -10.60 2.04 3.85
C ALA A 273 -9.34 2.91 3.98
N MET A 274 -8.25 2.56 3.28
CA MET A 274 -7.05 3.41 3.21
C MET A 274 -7.36 4.82 2.69
N ARG A 275 -8.16 4.91 1.62
CA ARG A 275 -8.58 6.20 1.05
C ARG A 275 -9.44 7.00 2.02
N ALA A 276 -10.34 6.36 2.76
CA ALA A 276 -11.13 7.01 3.80
C ALA A 276 -10.24 7.58 4.90
N GLY A 277 -9.22 6.83 5.32
CA GLY A 277 -8.17 7.28 6.22
C GLY A 277 -7.43 8.52 5.74
N LEU A 278 -6.96 8.45 4.50
CA LEU A 278 -6.24 9.53 3.82
C LEU A 278 -7.07 10.82 3.78
N LEU A 279 -8.36 10.71 3.48
CA LEU A 279 -9.30 11.83 3.43
C LEU A 279 -9.63 12.46 4.78
N ARG A 280 -9.36 11.78 5.91
CA ARG A 280 -9.50 12.41 7.24
C ARG A 280 -8.42 13.47 7.48
N VAL A 281 -7.25 13.30 6.86
CA VAL A 281 -6.07 14.16 7.03
C VAL A 281 -5.88 15.11 5.84
N VAL A 282 -6.15 14.63 4.62
CA VAL A 282 -5.92 15.35 3.37
C VAL A 282 -7.26 15.72 2.73
N PRO A 283 -7.53 17.00 2.45
CA PRO A 283 -8.78 17.41 1.80
C PRO A 283 -8.95 16.75 0.43
N GLN A 284 -10.19 16.37 0.10
CA GLN A 284 -10.56 15.79 -1.20
C GLN A 284 -10.01 16.56 -2.42
N PRO A 285 -10.07 17.91 -2.49
CA PRO A 285 -9.50 18.66 -3.61
C PRO A 285 -7.99 18.47 -3.80
N VAL A 286 -7.25 18.19 -2.72
CA VAL A 286 -5.80 17.93 -2.82
C VAL A 286 -5.56 16.60 -3.50
N LEU A 287 -6.28 15.54 -3.11
CA LEU A 287 -6.18 14.24 -3.79
C LEU A 287 -6.63 14.32 -5.25
N ASP A 288 -7.68 15.10 -5.53
CA ASP A 288 -8.16 15.26 -6.90
C ASP A 288 -7.15 15.95 -7.80
N LEU A 289 -6.29 16.83 -7.27
CA LEU A 289 -5.25 17.57 -8.00
C LEU A 289 -3.91 16.83 -8.12
N LEU A 290 -3.68 15.79 -7.32
CA LEU A 290 -2.46 14.99 -7.37
C LEU A 290 -2.59 13.89 -8.43
N THR A 291 -1.51 13.65 -9.17
CA THR A 291 -1.35 12.37 -9.88
C THR A 291 -0.92 11.28 -8.92
N TRP A 292 -1.09 10.02 -9.29
CA TRP A 292 -0.66 8.88 -8.46
C TRP A 292 0.84 8.94 -8.12
N GLN A 293 1.71 9.36 -9.06
CA GLN A 293 3.15 9.52 -8.79
C GLN A 293 3.43 10.64 -7.79
N GLN A 294 2.66 11.73 -7.85
CA GLN A 294 2.83 12.84 -6.91
C GLN A 294 2.32 12.45 -5.52
N LEU A 295 1.27 11.63 -5.44
CA LEU A 295 0.78 11.06 -4.19
C LEU A 295 1.84 10.14 -3.58
N GLU A 296 2.36 9.18 -4.36
CA GLU A 296 3.45 8.28 -3.94
C GLU A 296 4.66 9.06 -3.44
N LYS A 297 5.19 9.98 -4.25
CA LYS A 297 6.36 10.81 -3.89
C LYS A 297 6.14 11.63 -2.63
N LYS A 298 4.92 12.10 -2.37
CA LYS A 298 4.60 12.86 -1.15
C LYS A 298 4.48 11.98 0.09
N VAL A 299 4.14 10.69 -0.06
CA VAL A 299 4.00 9.74 1.05
C VAL A 299 5.33 9.05 1.35
N CYS A 300 6.00 8.53 0.31
CA CYS A 300 7.21 7.71 0.43
C CYS A 300 8.50 8.52 0.24
N GLY A 301 8.42 9.78 -0.22
CA GLY A 301 9.60 10.56 -0.58
C GLY A 301 10.10 10.26 -1.99
N ASP A 302 11.27 10.81 -2.32
CA ASP A 302 11.93 10.55 -3.60
C ASP A 302 12.77 9.27 -3.53
N PRO A 303 12.53 8.28 -4.41
CA PRO A 303 13.34 7.05 -4.46
C PRO A 303 14.74 7.31 -5.04
N GLU A 304 14.89 8.34 -5.87
CA GLU A 304 16.18 8.74 -6.43
C GLU A 304 16.93 9.65 -5.45
N ILE A 305 17.88 9.08 -4.70
CA ILE A 305 18.90 9.88 -4.04
C ILE A 305 19.79 10.46 -5.13
N THR A 306 19.75 11.76 -5.34
CA THR A 306 20.65 12.39 -6.31
C THR A 306 22.12 12.20 -5.86
N VAL A 307 23.06 12.08 -6.80
CA VAL A 307 24.50 11.99 -6.47
C VAL A 307 24.96 13.13 -5.54
N THR A 308 24.31 14.30 -5.67
CA THR A 308 24.53 15.48 -4.83
C THR A 308 24.05 15.28 -3.38
N GLU A 309 23.01 14.47 -3.14
CA GLU A 309 22.53 14.10 -1.81
C GLU A 309 23.39 13.01 -1.17
N LEU A 310 23.82 11.99 -1.94
CA LEU A 310 24.76 10.96 -1.48
C LEU A 310 26.09 11.57 -0.99
N ARG A 311 26.63 12.56 -1.72
CA ARG A 311 27.87 13.26 -1.35
C ARG A 311 27.78 14.02 -0.02
N LYS A 312 26.60 14.30 0.52
CA LYS A 312 26.45 14.94 1.84
C LYS A 312 26.64 13.95 3.00
N PHE A 313 26.44 12.66 2.74
CA PHE A 313 26.58 11.59 3.74
C PHE A 313 27.91 10.84 3.65
N SER A 314 28.66 11.00 2.56
CA SER A 314 30.06 10.56 2.45
C SER A 314 31.00 11.66 2.98
N LYS A 315 31.31 11.62 4.27
CA LYS A 315 32.53 12.23 4.82
C LYS A 315 33.53 11.14 5.17
#